data_AF-A0A5S3XSE4-F1
#
_entry.id   AF-A0A5S3XSE4-F1
#
_cell.length_a   1.000
_cell.length_b   1.000
_cell.length_c   1.000
_cell.angle_alpha   90.00
_cell.angle_beta   90.00
_cell.angle_gamma   90.00
#
_symmetry.space_group_name_H-M   'P 1'
#
loop_
_entity.id
_entity.type
_entity.pdbx_description
1 polymer ?
#
loop_
_entity_poly.entity_id
_entity_poly.type
_entity_poly.pdbx_seq_one_letter_code
_entity_poly.pdbx_strand_id
1 'polypeptide(L)'
;MTAIQGANHHIQSLQQFSHPKKVSLEKQALFANQHHQAQKNMSANKDPLVTPSVAESTVSKFASFYFEKATSHSTAVVDPELLAKDYSKAFHKETITQIMKMPIEVEVERDEMQQALLFNSLGIDFLEYKELGVRREMLSLAKNGIENDVSLAPFEKSKFIDAIRHFDARLEQAQNALLGGAPMDALDMNMSDPQSPWAILVNAAA
;
A
#
# COMPACT_ATOMS: atom_id res chain seq x y z
N MET A 1 -40.59 52.11 26.82
CA MET A 1 -41.14 51.52 25.58
C MET A 1 -40.08 51.71 24.50
N THR A 2 -39.42 50.74 23.85
CA THR A 2 -39.34 49.26 23.86
C THR A 2 -38.10 48.98 22.97
N ALA A 3 -36.97 48.53 23.52
CA ALA A 3 -36.32 47.22 23.31
C ALA A 3 -36.42 46.57 21.90
N ILE A 4 -35.25 46.36 21.25
CA ILE A 4 -34.87 45.20 20.38
C ILE A 4 -33.33 45.08 20.48
N GLN A 5 -32.72 44.20 21.29
CA GLN A 5 -32.42 42.75 21.13
C GLN A 5 -31.61 42.38 19.87
N GLY A 6 -30.30 42.18 20.02
CA GLY A 6 -29.66 40.86 19.85
C GLY A 6 -28.60 40.96 18.74
N ALA A 7 -27.46 40.29 18.71
CA ALA A 7 -27.01 39.14 19.47
C ALA A 7 -25.49 39.20 19.68
N ASN A 8 -25.12 38.75 20.85
CA ASN A 8 -23.80 38.40 21.31
C ASN A 8 -23.49 36.99 20.76
N HIS A 9 -22.51 36.85 19.86
CA HIS A 9 -21.90 35.57 19.50
C HIS A 9 -20.40 35.81 19.36
N HIS A 10 -19.66 35.78 20.48
CA HIS A 10 -18.98 34.59 20.97
C HIS A 10 -18.05 33.97 19.90
N ILE A 11 -16.81 34.47 19.90
CA ILE A 11 -15.67 33.74 19.35
C ILE A 11 -15.49 32.52 20.25
N GLN A 12 -15.98 31.36 19.80
CA GLN A 12 -15.77 30.07 20.45
C GLN A 12 -14.85 29.20 19.58
N SER A 13 -13.70 28.90 20.19
CA SER A 13 -12.78 27.78 19.96
C SER A 13 -12.14 27.60 18.57
N LEU A 14 -10.97 28.23 18.40
CA LEU A 14 -9.82 27.61 17.73
C LEU A 14 -9.20 26.54 18.65
N GLN A 15 -9.91 25.45 18.93
CA GLN A 15 -9.36 24.30 19.68
C GLN A 15 -10.08 22.98 19.30
N GLN A 16 -10.01 22.53 18.04
CA GLN A 16 -10.39 21.13 17.72
C GLN A 16 -9.48 20.38 16.73
N PHE A 17 -8.37 20.95 16.24
CA PHE A 17 -7.49 20.24 15.30
C PHE A 17 -6.16 19.74 15.90
N SER A 18 -6.20 19.16 17.10
CA SER A 18 -4.95 18.76 17.78
C SER A 18 -4.92 17.35 18.37
N HIS A 19 -5.67 16.35 17.86
CA HIS A 19 -5.67 15.03 18.53
C HIS A 19 -5.64 13.72 17.69
N PRO A 20 -5.22 13.63 16.41
CA PRO A 20 -4.98 12.31 15.80
C PRO A 20 -3.57 11.74 16.06
N LYS A 21 -2.56 12.58 16.36
CA LYS A 21 -1.15 12.14 16.41
C LYS A 21 -0.80 11.29 17.64
N LYS A 22 -1.33 11.61 18.82
CA LYS A 22 -0.94 10.92 20.08
C LYS A 22 -1.53 9.50 20.20
N VAL A 23 -2.80 9.33 19.84
CA VAL A 23 -3.48 8.02 19.89
C VAL A 23 -2.88 7.04 18.88
N SER A 24 -2.51 7.53 17.70
CA SER A 24 -1.79 6.75 16.69
C SER A 24 -0.39 6.33 17.16
N LEU A 25 0.37 7.24 17.80
CA LEU A 25 1.68 6.89 18.38
C LEU A 25 1.59 5.86 19.50
N GLU A 26 0.59 5.96 20.39
CA GLU A 26 0.41 5.00 21.48
C GLU A 26 0.08 3.60 20.96
N LYS A 27 -0.81 3.48 19.98
CA LYS A 27 -1.10 2.20 19.33
C LYS A 27 0.12 1.62 18.59
N GLN A 28 0.88 2.47 17.91
CA GLN A 28 2.11 2.06 17.24
C GLN A 28 3.20 1.59 18.23
N ALA A 29 3.33 2.29 19.37
CA ALA A 29 4.24 1.89 20.43
C ALA A 29 3.80 0.60 21.14
N LEU A 30 2.49 0.40 21.34
CA LEU A 30 1.92 -0.83 21.88
C LEU A 30 2.14 -2.00 20.92
N PHE A 31 1.93 -1.80 19.62
CA PHE A 31 2.23 -2.79 18.59
C PHE A 31 3.71 -3.17 18.62
N ALA A 32 4.62 -2.18 18.55
CA ALA A 32 6.05 -2.43 18.59
C ALA A 32 6.47 -3.21 19.85
N ASN A 33 5.97 -2.82 21.02
CA ASN A 33 6.32 -3.48 22.28
C ASN A 33 5.77 -4.92 22.35
N GLN A 34 4.51 -5.13 21.97
CA GLN A 34 3.91 -6.48 21.98
C GLN A 34 4.54 -7.40 20.91
N HIS A 35 4.89 -6.86 19.74
CA HIS A 35 5.60 -7.61 18.71
C HIS A 35 7.00 -8.02 19.18
N HIS A 36 7.76 -7.11 19.81
CA HIS A 36 9.05 -7.45 20.40
C HIS A 36 8.92 -8.52 21.50
N GLN A 37 7.86 -8.46 22.31
CA GLN A 37 7.59 -9.49 23.32
C GLN A 37 7.23 -10.84 22.69
N ALA A 38 6.39 -10.86 21.65
CA ALA A 38 6.05 -12.08 20.91
C ALA A 38 7.31 -12.72 20.29
N GLN A 39 8.16 -11.93 19.65
CA GLN A 39 9.43 -12.40 19.09
C GLN A 39 10.41 -12.90 20.17
N LYS A 40 10.49 -12.23 21.32
CA LYS A 40 11.32 -12.67 22.44
C LYS A 40 10.85 -14.01 23.01
N ASN A 41 9.54 -14.24 23.05
CA ASN A 41 8.95 -15.50 23.51
C ASN A 41 9.18 -16.65 22.50
N MET A 42 9.27 -16.34 21.19
CA MET A 42 9.66 -17.31 20.16
C MET A 42 11.17 -17.65 20.22
N SER A 43 12.03 -16.65 20.48
CA SER A 43 13.48 -16.85 20.57
C SER A 43 13.93 -17.58 21.83
N ALA A 44 13.07 -17.69 22.86
CA ALA A 44 13.36 -18.45 24.08
C ALA A 44 13.30 -19.98 23.88
N ASN A 45 12.96 -20.46 22.68
CA ASN A 45 12.87 -21.88 22.36
C ASN A 45 13.56 -22.21 21.03
N LYS A 46 14.88 -21.97 20.93
CA LYS A 46 15.89 -22.72 20.16
C LYS A 46 17.26 -22.00 20.18
N ASP A 47 18.31 -22.81 20.04
CA ASP A 47 19.76 -22.51 19.98
C ASP A 47 20.19 -21.32 19.09
N PRO A 48 21.44 -20.81 19.24
CA PRO A 48 21.74 -19.41 18.97
C PRO A 48 22.05 -19.08 17.51
N LEU A 49 21.64 -17.85 17.17
CA LEU A 49 22.27 -16.89 16.26
C LEU A 49 22.11 -17.14 14.75
N VAL A 50 21.01 -16.62 14.20
CA VAL A 50 21.03 -16.00 12.87
C VAL A 50 20.77 -14.52 13.06
N THR A 51 21.80 -13.72 12.86
CA THR A 51 21.70 -12.27 12.68
C THR A 51 20.79 -11.99 11.47
N PRO A 52 19.77 -11.12 11.57
CA PRO A 52 19.10 -10.65 10.37
C PRO A 52 20.06 -9.70 9.64
N SER A 53 20.80 -10.26 8.69
CA SER A 53 21.45 -9.48 7.65
C SER A 53 20.36 -8.69 6.94
N VAL A 54 20.52 -7.38 6.88
CA VAL A 54 19.64 -6.43 6.18
C VAL A 54 19.38 -6.98 4.77
N ALA A 55 18.12 -7.35 4.54
CA ALA A 55 17.69 -8.21 3.45
C ALA A 55 17.80 -7.50 2.10
N GLU A 56 18.40 -8.17 1.11
CA GLU A 56 17.89 -8.08 -0.26
C GLU A 56 16.38 -8.33 -0.20
N SER A 57 15.60 -7.48 -0.84
CA SER A 57 14.14 -7.58 -0.86
C SER A 57 13.70 -8.89 -1.54
N THR A 58 13.63 -9.98 -0.77
CA THR A 58 13.10 -11.25 -1.26
C THR A 58 11.61 -11.08 -1.46
N VAL A 59 11.21 -10.90 -2.71
CA VAL A 59 9.80 -10.93 -3.13
C VAL A 59 9.22 -12.28 -2.73
N SER A 60 8.06 -12.27 -2.07
CA SER A 60 7.40 -13.49 -1.64
C SER A 60 6.94 -14.32 -2.84
N LYS A 61 6.90 -15.65 -2.67
CA LYS A 61 6.28 -16.56 -3.65
C LYS A 61 4.83 -16.16 -3.95
N PHE A 62 4.16 -15.65 -2.91
CA PHE A 62 2.78 -15.22 -2.97
C PHE A 62 2.60 -13.98 -3.87
N ALA A 63 3.41 -12.93 -3.68
CA ALA A 63 3.42 -11.77 -4.56
C ALA A 63 3.79 -12.14 -6.00
N SER A 64 4.71 -13.09 -6.18
CA SER A 64 5.08 -13.59 -7.51
C SER A 64 3.91 -14.25 -8.23
N PHE A 65 3.14 -15.10 -7.53
CA PHE A 65 1.94 -15.75 -8.08
C PHE A 65 0.88 -14.74 -8.53
N TYR A 66 0.58 -13.75 -7.70
CA TYR A 66 -0.40 -12.72 -8.05
C TYR A 66 0.13 -11.80 -9.15
N PHE A 67 1.42 -11.48 -9.17
CA PHE A 67 2.02 -10.72 -10.26
C PHE A 67 1.92 -11.46 -11.60
N GLU A 68 2.13 -12.77 -11.62
CA GLU A 68 1.91 -13.61 -12.80
C GLU A 68 0.45 -13.56 -13.29
N LYS A 69 -0.53 -13.56 -12.38
CA LYS A 69 -1.93 -13.36 -12.75
C LYS A 69 -2.16 -11.99 -13.41
N ALA A 70 -1.58 -10.92 -12.85
CA ALA A 70 -1.72 -9.57 -13.38
C ALA A 70 -1.09 -9.42 -14.78
N THR A 71 0.09 -9.99 -15.01
CA THR A 71 0.76 -9.96 -16.32
C THR A 71 0.08 -10.87 -17.34
N SER A 72 -0.43 -12.03 -16.92
CA SER A 72 -1.23 -12.92 -17.77
C SER A 72 -2.51 -12.24 -18.26
N HIS A 73 -3.22 -11.55 -17.35
CA HIS A 73 -4.38 -10.75 -17.71
C HIS A 73 -4.01 -9.66 -18.73
N SER A 74 -2.94 -8.92 -18.45
CA SER A 74 -2.47 -7.82 -19.31
C SER A 74 -2.12 -8.32 -20.72
N THR A 75 -1.47 -9.47 -20.82
CA THR A 75 -1.17 -10.11 -22.11
C THR A 75 -2.43 -10.51 -22.87
N ALA A 76 -3.48 -10.92 -22.17
CA ALA A 76 -4.72 -11.37 -22.79
C ALA A 76 -5.61 -10.23 -23.32
N VAL A 77 -5.50 -9.02 -22.75
CA VAL A 77 -6.38 -7.88 -23.07
C VAL A 77 -5.70 -6.78 -23.89
N VAL A 78 -4.38 -6.70 -23.88
CA VAL A 78 -3.64 -5.74 -24.70
C VAL A 78 -3.54 -6.27 -26.13
N ASP A 79 -3.85 -5.40 -27.09
CA ASP A 79 -3.81 -5.73 -28.51
C ASP A 79 -2.38 -6.14 -28.94
N PRO A 80 -2.17 -7.40 -29.39
CA PRO A 80 -0.87 -7.89 -29.79
C PRO A 80 -0.37 -7.30 -31.12
N GLU A 81 -1.23 -6.64 -31.90
CA GLU A 81 -0.87 -6.03 -33.18
C GLU A 81 -0.23 -4.63 -33.01
N LEU A 82 -0.22 -4.09 -31.78
CA LEU A 82 0.43 -2.83 -31.46
C LEU A 82 1.95 -2.89 -31.73
N LEU A 83 2.50 -1.76 -32.14
CA LEU A 83 3.95 -1.59 -32.21
C LEU A 83 4.56 -1.83 -30.82
N ALA A 84 5.76 -2.44 -30.77
CA ALA A 84 6.40 -2.90 -29.53
C ALA A 84 6.39 -1.87 -28.39
N LYS A 85 6.62 -0.59 -28.72
CA LYS A 85 6.56 0.53 -27.77
C LYS A 85 5.15 0.75 -27.20
N ASP A 86 4.13 0.78 -28.05
CA ASP A 86 2.76 1.03 -27.65
C ASP A 86 2.15 -0.17 -26.93
N TYR A 87 2.51 -1.38 -27.38
CA TYR A 87 2.23 -2.63 -26.66
C TYR A 87 2.82 -2.58 -25.24
N SER A 88 4.11 -2.26 -25.10
CA SER A 88 4.79 -2.17 -23.80
C SER A 88 4.09 -1.17 -22.87
N LYS A 89 3.75 0.02 -23.36
CA LYS A 89 2.99 1.01 -22.58
C LYS A 89 1.64 0.48 -22.11
N ALA A 90 0.87 -0.12 -23.02
CA ALA A 90 -0.45 -0.66 -22.71
C ALA A 90 -0.33 -1.82 -21.71
N PHE A 91 0.63 -2.71 -21.89
CA PHE A 91 0.93 -3.83 -21.01
C PHE A 91 1.28 -3.39 -19.59
N HIS A 92 2.22 -2.43 -19.42
CA HIS A 92 2.60 -1.95 -18.09
C HIS A 92 1.46 -1.18 -17.41
N LYS A 93 0.69 -0.40 -18.18
CA LYS A 93 -0.50 0.30 -17.68
C LYS A 93 -1.55 -0.70 -17.18
N GLU A 94 -1.84 -1.74 -17.96
CA GLU A 94 -2.80 -2.76 -17.54
C GLU A 94 -2.28 -3.55 -16.34
N THR A 95 -1.00 -3.91 -16.33
CA THR A 95 -0.39 -4.66 -15.22
C THR A 95 -0.51 -3.88 -13.91
N ILE A 96 -0.15 -2.60 -13.88
CA ILE A 96 -0.29 -1.75 -12.69
C ILE A 96 -1.76 -1.60 -12.28
N THR A 97 -2.67 -1.49 -13.27
CA THR A 97 -4.12 -1.45 -13.00
C THR A 97 -4.59 -2.71 -12.29
N GLN A 98 -4.18 -3.87 -12.78
CA GLN A 98 -4.53 -5.16 -12.19
C GLN A 98 -3.93 -5.35 -10.80
N ILE A 99 -2.64 -5.00 -10.60
CA ILE A 99 -1.97 -5.06 -9.29
C ILE A 99 -2.75 -4.34 -8.21
N MET A 100 -3.46 -3.27 -8.58
CA MET A 100 -4.17 -2.40 -7.64
C MET A 100 -5.69 -2.67 -7.57
N LYS A 101 -6.27 -3.45 -8.49
CA LYS A 101 -7.72 -3.71 -8.54
C LYS A 101 -8.11 -5.17 -8.34
N MET A 102 -7.27 -6.11 -8.74
CA MET A 102 -7.64 -7.51 -8.66
C MET A 102 -7.80 -7.93 -7.19
N PRO A 103 -8.73 -8.84 -6.89
CA PRO A 103 -8.84 -9.40 -5.55
C PRO A 103 -7.61 -10.26 -5.23
N ILE A 104 -7.11 -10.15 -4.00
CA ILE A 104 -5.98 -10.93 -3.49
C ILE A 104 -6.46 -11.68 -2.26
N GLU A 105 -6.58 -12.99 -2.37
CA GLU A 105 -7.00 -13.87 -1.27
C GLU A 105 -5.79 -14.22 -0.43
N VAL A 106 -5.59 -13.50 0.68
CA VAL A 106 -4.57 -13.80 1.69
C VAL A 106 -5.13 -14.66 2.81
N GLU A 107 -4.29 -15.56 3.33
CA GLU A 107 -4.59 -16.39 4.49
C GLU A 107 -3.51 -16.20 5.57
N VAL A 108 -3.87 -16.53 6.80
CA VAL A 108 -2.93 -16.58 7.93
C VAL A 108 -2.22 -17.93 7.91
N GLU A 109 -0.92 -17.90 7.68
CA GLU A 109 -0.09 -19.09 7.73
C GLU A 109 0.18 -19.51 9.20
N ARG A 110 0.55 -20.78 9.41
CA ARG A 110 0.71 -21.33 10.77
C ARG A 110 1.72 -20.52 11.60
N ASP A 111 2.81 -20.09 10.97
CA ASP A 111 3.87 -19.28 11.55
C ASP A 111 3.47 -17.81 11.74
N GLU A 112 2.41 -17.34 11.09
CA GLU A 112 1.86 -16.00 11.24
C GLU A 112 0.76 -15.90 12.32
N MET A 113 0.29 -17.03 12.87
CA MET A 113 -0.84 -17.04 13.82
C MET A 113 -0.62 -16.10 15.01
N GLN A 114 0.59 -16.03 15.57
CA GLN A 114 0.87 -15.14 16.70
C GLN A 114 0.79 -13.66 16.29
N GLN A 115 1.21 -13.33 15.08
CA GLN A 115 1.09 -11.98 14.54
C GLN A 115 -0.38 -11.64 14.28
N ALA A 116 -1.14 -12.55 13.68
CA ALA A 116 -2.58 -12.36 13.49
C ALA A 116 -3.33 -12.16 14.83
N LEU A 117 -2.97 -12.92 15.87
CA LEU A 117 -3.54 -12.75 17.22
C LEU A 117 -3.21 -11.38 17.82
N LEU A 118 -1.98 -10.89 17.61
CA LEU A 118 -1.57 -9.56 18.05
C LEU A 118 -2.32 -8.45 17.30
N PHE A 119 -2.48 -8.56 15.99
CA PHE A 119 -3.27 -7.62 15.20
C PHE A 119 -4.72 -7.60 15.69
N ASN A 120 -5.32 -8.78 15.89
CA ASN A 120 -6.68 -8.91 16.42
C ASN A 120 -6.84 -8.30 17.83
N SER A 121 -5.86 -8.48 18.73
CA SER A 121 -5.92 -7.88 20.08
C SER A 121 -5.89 -6.34 20.04
N LEU A 122 -5.35 -5.76 18.97
CA LEU A 122 -5.30 -4.32 18.72
C LEU A 122 -6.49 -3.81 17.88
N GLY A 123 -7.39 -4.71 17.46
CA GLY A 123 -8.52 -4.41 16.58
C GLY A 123 -8.09 -4.04 15.16
N ILE A 124 -6.98 -4.59 14.69
CA ILE A 124 -6.43 -4.36 13.35
C ILE A 124 -6.68 -5.61 12.50
N ASP A 125 -7.17 -5.44 11.28
CA ASP A 125 -7.31 -6.53 10.33
C ASP A 125 -5.93 -6.93 9.76
N PHE A 126 -5.49 -8.15 10.11
CA PHE A 126 -4.21 -8.67 9.64
C PHE A 126 -4.22 -9.05 8.16
N LEU A 127 -5.37 -9.52 7.65
CA LEU A 127 -5.49 -9.91 6.25
C LEU A 127 -5.41 -8.67 5.36
N GLU A 128 -6.11 -7.59 5.71
CA GLU A 128 -5.98 -6.32 4.99
C GLU A 128 -4.54 -5.80 4.99
N TYR A 129 -3.86 -5.84 6.15
CA TYR A 129 -2.46 -5.44 6.24
C TYR A 129 -1.55 -6.27 5.33
N LYS A 130 -1.78 -7.60 5.26
CA LYS A 130 -1.02 -8.53 4.43
C LYS A 130 -1.29 -8.28 2.94
N GLU A 131 -2.54 -8.07 2.55
CA GLU A 131 -2.92 -7.73 1.16
C GLU A 131 -2.17 -6.48 0.68
N LEU A 132 -2.16 -5.40 1.47
CA LEU A 132 -1.45 -4.17 1.11
C LEU A 132 0.04 -4.45 0.89
N GLY A 133 0.66 -5.30 1.72
CA GLY A 133 2.05 -5.71 1.58
C GLY A 133 2.31 -6.45 0.27
N VAL A 134 1.42 -7.38 -0.09
CA VAL A 134 1.52 -8.13 -1.35
C VAL A 134 1.44 -7.18 -2.55
N ARG A 135 0.52 -6.21 -2.55
CA ARG A 135 0.43 -5.21 -3.64
C ARG A 135 1.72 -4.40 -3.78
N ARG A 136 2.38 -4.01 -2.68
CA ARG A 136 3.68 -3.31 -2.72
C ARG A 136 4.79 -4.15 -3.31
N GLU A 137 4.89 -5.42 -2.92
CA GLU A 137 5.86 -6.35 -3.51
C GLU A 137 5.63 -6.54 -5.02
N MET A 138 4.37 -6.65 -5.44
CA MET A 138 4.00 -6.71 -6.85
C MET A 138 4.35 -5.44 -7.63
N LEU A 139 4.17 -4.26 -7.03
CA LEU A 139 4.60 -2.99 -7.61
C LEU A 139 6.12 -2.93 -7.77
N SER A 140 6.88 -3.51 -6.84
CA SER A 140 8.34 -3.65 -6.96
C SER A 140 8.72 -4.54 -8.15
N LEU A 141 8.03 -5.68 -8.36
CA LEU A 141 8.20 -6.52 -9.55
C LEU A 141 7.87 -5.76 -10.84
N ALA A 142 6.76 -5.01 -10.87
CA ALA A 142 6.37 -4.20 -12.02
C ALA A 142 7.44 -3.16 -12.36
N LYS A 143 7.96 -2.46 -11.33
CA LYS A 143 9.04 -1.48 -11.47
C LYS A 143 10.28 -2.11 -12.12
N ASN A 144 10.72 -3.27 -11.63
CA ASN A 144 11.85 -3.99 -12.20
C ASN A 144 11.58 -4.38 -13.66
N GLY A 145 10.35 -4.78 -14.00
CA GLY A 145 9.95 -5.06 -15.38
C GLY A 145 10.09 -3.84 -16.30
N ILE A 146 9.63 -2.67 -15.85
CA ILE A 146 9.72 -1.40 -16.59
C ILE A 146 11.17 -0.94 -16.75
N GLU A 147 11.98 -1.04 -15.70
CA GLU A 147 13.39 -0.64 -15.74
C GLU A 147 14.16 -1.45 -16.80
N ASN A 148 13.84 -2.74 -16.94
CA ASN A 148 14.47 -3.65 -17.89
C ASN A 148 13.84 -3.65 -19.30
N ASP A 149 12.71 -2.97 -19.51
CA ASP A 149 12.04 -2.95 -20.82
C ASP A 149 12.82 -2.11 -21.85
N VAL A 150 13.32 -2.74 -22.91
CA VAL A 150 14.09 -2.06 -23.96
C VAL A 150 13.23 -1.24 -24.92
N SER A 151 11.92 -1.47 -24.94
CA SER A 151 10.98 -0.82 -25.86
C SER A 151 10.60 0.60 -25.42
N LEU A 152 10.86 0.95 -24.15
CA LEU A 152 10.54 2.25 -23.56
C LEU A 152 11.77 3.14 -23.47
N ALA A 153 11.59 4.41 -23.84
CA ALA A 153 12.62 5.41 -23.61
C ALA A 153 12.75 5.75 -22.11
N PRO A 154 13.90 6.24 -21.62
CA PRO A 154 14.10 6.56 -20.21
C PRO A 154 13.05 7.51 -19.62
N PHE A 155 12.62 8.51 -20.38
CA PHE A 155 11.58 9.45 -19.92
C PHE A 155 10.20 8.78 -19.78
N GLU A 156 9.92 7.72 -20.55
CA GLU A 156 8.65 6.98 -20.49
C GLU A 156 8.66 6.04 -19.27
N LYS A 157 9.80 5.36 -19.03
CA LYS A 157 10.03 4.57 -17.81
C LYS A 157 9.83 5.42 -16.56
N SER A 158 10.37 6.64 -16.53
CA SER A 158 10.24 7.56 -15.39
C SER A 158 8.76 7.81 -15.05
N LYS A 159 7.88 8.02 -16.04
CA LYS A 159 6.45 8.25 -15.78
C LYS A 159 5.80 7.06 -15.07
N PHE A 160 6.10 5.84 -15.50
CA PHE A 160 5.60 4.63 -14.85
C PHE A 160 6.18 4.46 -13.45
N ILE A 161 7.48 4.69 -13.27
CA ILE A 161 8.15 4.58 -11.97
C ILE A 161 7.59 5.62 -10.99
N ASP A 162 7.31 6.83 -11.45
CA ASP A 162 6.68 7.88 -10.62
C ASP A 162 5.26 7.48 -10.19
N ALA A 163 4.48 6.87 -11.08
CA ALA A 163 3.16 6.34 -10.75
C ALA A 163 3.22 5.16 -9.76
N ILE A 164 4.16 4.23 -9.95
CA ILE A 164 4.41 3.13 -9.02
C ILE A 164 4.80 3.68 -7.65
N ARG A 165 5.72 4.65 -7.58
CA ARG A 165 6.14 5.27 -6.32
C ARG A 165 4.97 5.96 -5.61
N HIS A 166 4.08 6.61 -6.37
CA HIS A 166 2.87 7.19 -5.81
C HIS A 166 1.95 6.13 -5.18
N PHE A 167 1.72 5.01 -5.86
CA PHE A 167 0.91 3.92 -5.30
C PHE A 167 1.58 3.24 -4.10
N ASP A 168 2.88 2.96 -4.17
CA ASP A 168 3.63 2.36 -3.06
C ASP A 168 3.54 3.22 -1.79
N ALA A 169 3.72 4.54 -1.93
CA ALA A 169 3.59 5.47 -0.82
C ALA A 169 2.17 5.48 -0.20
N ARG A 170 1.12 5.34 -1.03
CA ARG A 170 -0.28 5.27 -0.54
C ARG A 170 -0.55 3.95 0.18
N LEU A 171 -0.09 2.83 -0.37
CA LEU A 171 -0.19 1.52 0.28
C LEU A 171 0.55 1.51 1.62
N GLU A 172 1.74 2.10 1.67
CA GLU A 172 2.50 2.26 2.92
C GLU A 172 1.77 3.15 3.92
N GLN A 173 1.21 4.28 3.48
CA GLN A 173 0.40 5.15 4.34
C GLN A 173 -0.80 4.40 4.91
N ALA A 174 -1.44 3.53 4.12
CA ALA A 174 -2.55 2.73 4.60
C ALA A 174 -2.16 1.65 5.59
N GLN A 175 -1.07 0.93 5.32
CA GLN A 175 -0.50 -0.01 6.30
C GLN A 175 -0.21 0.71 7.62
N ASN A 176 0.39 1.90 7.57
CA ASN A 176 0.68 2.69 8.76
C ASN A 176 -0.58 3.17 9.49
N ALA A 177 -1.65 3.54 8.77
CA ALA A 177 -2.88 3.97 9.42
C ALA A 177 -3.68 2.79 10.00
N LEU A 178 -3.65 1.61 9.36
CA LEU A 178 -4.15 0.35 9.93
C LEU A 178 -3.44 0.04 11.24
N LEU A 179 -2.10 0.15 11.28
CA LEU A 179 -1.32 0.01 12.51
C LEU A 179 -1.66 1.08 13.56
N GLY A 180 -2.05 2.28 13.12
CA GLY A 180 -2.61 3.34 13.96
C GLY A 180 -4.07 3.10 14.40
N GLY A 181 -4.71 2.02 13.95
CA GLY A 181 -6.08 1.65 14.23
C GLY A 181 -7.12 2.55 13.56
N ALA A 182 -6.80 3.13 12.40
CA ALA A 182 -7.77 3.78 11.52
C ALA A 182 -8.37 2.75 10.55
N PRO A 183 -9.69 2.79 10.28
CA PRO A 183 -10.32 1.91 9.31
C PRO A 183 -9.90 2.26 7.87
N MET A 184 -9.83 1.25 7.00
CA MET A 184 -9.44 1.38 5.58
C MET A 184 -10.33 2.32 4.78
N ASP A 185 -11.62 2.45 5.11
CA ASP A 185 -12.54 3.38 4.43
C ASP A 185 -12.11 4.86 4.57
N ALA A 186 -11.28 5.17 5.58
CA ALA A 186 -10.69 6.49 5.76
C ALA A 186 -9.44 6.73 4.90
N LEU A 187 -8.95 5.68 4.24
CA LEU A 187 -7.76 5.70 3.40
C LEU A 187 -8.20 5.71 1.94
N ASP A 188 -8.20 6.89 1.37
CA ASP A 188 -8.43 7.07 -0.06
C ASP A 188 -7.37 6.26 -0.84
N MET A 189 -7.78 5.10 -1.37
CA MET A 189 -7.04 4.24 -2.32
C MET A 189 -7.46 4.50 -3.77
N ASN A 190 -8.27 5.54 -3.99
CA ASN A 190 -8.85 5.82 -5.28
C ASN A 190 -7.75 6.14 -6.31
N MET A 191 -7.69 5.32 -7.36
CA MET A 191 -6.91 5.60 -8.57
C MET A 191 -7.34 6.87 -9.31
N SER A 192 -8.45 7.47 -8.91
CA SER A 192 -9.08 8.59 -9.62
C SER A 192 -8.62 9.96 -9.15
N ASP A 193 -7.56 10.07 -8.33
CA ASP A 193 -6.93 11.38 -8.06
C ASP A 193 -6.43 11.96 -9.40
N PRO A 194 -7.10 13.01 -9.94
CA PRO A 194 -6.81 13.53 -11.27
C PRO A 194 -5.45 14.21 -11.36
N GLN A 195 -4.82 14.53 -10.22
CA GLN A 195 -3.49 15.14 -10.16
C GLN A 195 -2.38 14.12 -9.87
N SER A 196 -2.73 12.85 -9.66
CA SER A 196 -1.74 11.79 -9.42
C SER A 196 -0.86 11.55 -10.65
N PRO A 197 0.41 11.12 -10.46
CA PRO A 197 1.26 10.69 -11.57
C PRO A 197 0.61 9.60 -12.43
N TRP A 198 -0.24 8.77 -11.82
CA TRP A 198 -1.03 7.76 -12.52
C TRP A 198 -2.07 8.38 -13.47
N ALA A 199 -2.88 9.33 -12.99
CA ALA A 199 -3.87 10.00 -13.83
C ALA A 199 -3.21 10.76 -14.98
N ILE A 200 -2.07 11.42 -14.74
CA ILE A 200 -1.28 12.08 -15.78
C ILE A 200 -0.79 11.06 -16.81
N LEU A 201 -0.27 9.91 -16.36
CA LEU A 201 0.18 8.84 -17.25
C LEU A 201 -0.96 8.26 -18.10
N VAL A 202 -2.13 8.06 -17.50
CA VAL A 202 -3.32 7.50 -18.15
C VAL A 202 -3.93 8.48 -19.16
N ASN A 203 -3.95 9.78 -18.83
CA ASN A 203 -4.58 10.84 -19.63
C ASN A 203 -3.66 11.45 -20.70
N ALA A 204 -2.32 11.32 -20.57
CA ALA A 204 -1.36 11.81 -21.56
C ALA A 204 -1.34 11.01 -22.88
N ALA A 205 -2.28 10.07 -23.05
CA ALA A 205 -2.44 9.24 -24.25
C ALA A 205 -3.68 9.60 -25.09
N ALA A 206 -4.33 10.75 -24.82
CA ALA A 206 -5.41 11.31 -25.64
C ALA A 206 -4.91 12.45 -26.53
#